data_AF-Q222L4-F1
#
_entry.id   AF-Q222L4-F1
#
_cell.length_a   1.000
_cell.length_b   1.000
_cell.length_c   1.000
_cell.angle_alpha   90.00
_cell.angle_beta   90.00
_cell.angle_gamma   90.00
#
_symmetry.space_group_name_H-M   'P 1'
#
loop_
_entity.id
_entity.type
_entity.pdbx_description
1 polymer ?
#
loop_
_entity_poly.entity_id
_entity_poly.type
_entity_poly.pdbx_seq_one_letter_code
_entity_poly.pdbx_strand_id
1 'polypeptide(L)'
;MNTSVPVNKLAEVEAGDFGVWLTQVLASFRGSAGTDVPCGSCRGCCTSSYFIHVRPSDLKTIGAVPKSLLTAAPGLPQGYKLIGFTSNGFCALLKNGDCSIYSSRLQTCRDYDCRVFTAAGINAGGADKAAINQRVQEWQFSYATGQDQQIHNAIKKAASFIVKNRAAFPGGRAPVAPSDIAVLAIKVHGVFLLPEMGSQTPSEIAEAIIRASREFEASRSTDGTEKQ
;
A
#
# COMPACT_ATOMS: atom_id res chain seq x y z
N MET A 1 41.89 -1.20 -19.94
CA MET A 1 40.65 -1.85 -20.42
C MET A 1 39.68 -1.88 -19.25
N ASN A 2 38.55 -1.19 -19.39
CA ASN A 2 37.63 -0.86 -18.32
C ASN A 2 36.77 -2.09 -17.99
N THR A 3 36.96 -2.70 -16.82
CA THR A 3 36.13 -3.81 -16.35
C THR A 3 34.87 -3.25 -15.72
N SER A 4 33.78 -3.20 -16.50
CA SER A 4 32.45 -2.91 -15.98
C SER A 4 32.01 -4.05 -15.06
N VAL A 5 31.91 -3.74 -13.76
CA VAL A 5 31.26 -4.58 -12.75
C VAL A 5 29.79 -4.78 -13.16
N PRO A 6 29.26 -6.01 -13.19
CA PRO A 6 27.85 -6.22 -13.47
C PRO A 6 27.02 -5.62 -12.33
N VAL A 7 26.11 -4.72 -12.67
CA VAL A 7 25.07 -4.24 -11.75
C VAL A 7 24.26 -5.47 -11.34
N ASN A 8 24.36 -5.82 -10.05
CA ASN A 8 23.70 -6.97 -9.47
C ASN A 8 22.18 -6.79 -9.62
N LYS A 9 21.58 -7.50 -10.59
CA LYS A 9 20.13 -7.52 -10.79
C LYS A 9 19.52 -8.10 -9.51
N LEU A 10 18.81 -7.29 -8.74
CA LEU A 10 18.11 -7.74 -7.52
C LEU A 10 17.26 -8.96 -7.89
N ALA A 11 17.31 -10.01 -7.06
CA ALA A 11 16.57 -11.23 -7.30
C ALA A 11 15.07 -10.91 -7.42
N GLU A 12 14.49 -11.19 -8.58
CA GLU A 12 13.08 -10.92 -8.88
C GLU A 12 12.20 -11.81 -8.01
N VAL A 13 11.16 -11.23 -7.39
CA VAL A 13 10.17 -11.92 -6.56
C VAL A 13 8.82 -11.81 -7.24
N GLU A 14 8.17 -12.95 -7.47
CA GLU A 14 6.85 -13.03 -8.09
C GLU A 14 5.79 -12.28 -7.26
N ALA A 15 5.24 -11.20 -7.80
CA ALA A 15 4.14 -10.44 -7.21
C ALA A 15 2.77 -11.07 -7.48
N GLY A 16 2.71 -12.02 -8.42
CA GLY A 16 1.51 -12.70 -8.90
C GLY A 16 0.95 -12.07 -10.18
N ASP A 17 -0.19 -12.61 -10.64
CA ASP A 17 -0.94 -12.03 -11.75
C ASP A 17 -1.51 -10.66 -11.36
N PHE A 18 -1.25 -9.66 -12.20
CA PHE A 18 -1.63 -8.28 -11.93
C PHE A 18 -3.14 -8.09 -11.88
N GLY A 19 -3.90 -8.70 -12.80
CA GLY A 19 -5.36 -8.55 -12.87
C GLY A 19 -6.02 -9.11 -11.62
N VAL A 20 -5.64 -10.33 -11.22
CA VAL A 20 -6.09 -10.98 -9.98
C VAL A 20 -5.73 -10.13 -8.75
N TRP A 21 -4.48 -9.68 -8.66
CA TRP A 21 -4.03 -8.83 -7.55
C TRP A 21 -4.82 -7.52 -7.48
N LEU A 22 -5.06 -6.86 -8.62
CA LEU A 22 -5.76 -5.59 -8.68
C LEU A 22 -7.21 -5.74 -8.18
N THR A 23 -7.91 -6.80 -8.58
CA THR A 23 -9.24 -7.10 -8.06
C THR A 23 -9.23 -7.26 -6.54
N GLN A 24 -8.27 -8.01 -6.01
CA GLN A 24 -8.14 -8.28 -4.57
C GLN A 24 -7.81 -7.01 -3.77
N VAL A 25 -6.86 -6.19 -4.24
CA VAL A 25 -6.45 -4.99 -3.52
C VAL A 25 -7.56 -3.93 -3.53
N LEU A 26 -8.32 -3.80 -4.63
CA LEU A 26 -9.48 -2.91 -4.68
C LEU A 26 -10.60 -3.37 -3.74
N ALA A 27 -10.85 -4.69 -3.63
CA ALA A 27 -11.77 -5.24 -2.63
C ALA A 27 -11.29 -4.92 -1.20
N SER A 28 -9.99 -5.02 -0.94
CA SER A 28 -9.43 -4.67 0.36
C SER A 28 -9.58 -3.18 0.70
N PHE A 29 -9.41 -2.28 -0.27
CA PHE A 29 -9.67 -0.86 -0.08
C PHE A 29 -11.15 -0.54 0.22
N ARG A 30 -12.08 -1.39 -0.26
CA ARG A 30 -13.50 -1.32 0.12
C ARG A 30 -13.79 -1.99 1.47
N GLY A 31 -12.80 -2.60 2.11
CA GLY A 31 -12.97 -3.30 3.39
C GLY A 31 -13.71 -4.63 3.29
N SER A 32 -13.97 -5.14 2.08
CA SER A 32 -14.66 -6.42 1.86
C SER A 32 -13.72 -7.63 1.91
N ALA A 33 -12.40 -7.42 1.91
CA ALA A 33 -11.39 -8.47 2.05
C ALA A 33 -10.11 -7.97 2.74
N GLY A 34 -9.34 -8.87 3.34
CA GLY A 34 -7.94 -8.62 3.69
C GLY A 34 -7.02 -8.89 2.49
N THR A 35 -5.75 -8.53 2.62
CA THR A 35 -4.71 -8.98 1.67
C THR A 35 -3.91 -10.14 2.28
N ASP A 36 -3.41 -11.03 1.44
CA ASP A 36 -2.39 -12.01 1.82
C ASP A 36 -1.18 -11.81 0.92
N VAL A 37 -0.16 -11.20 1.49
CA VAL A 37 1.01 -10.74 0.74
C VAL A 37 2.09 -11.79 0.88
N PRO A 38 2.65 -12.32 -0.22
CA PRO A 38 3.65 -13.39 -0.19
C PRO A 38 5.04 -12.85 0.21
N CYS A 39 5.12 -12.13 1.33
CA CYS A 39 6.34 -11.49 1.83
C CYS A 39 7.50 -12.47 2.07
N GLY A 40 7.21 -13.76 2.29
CA GLY A 40 8.21 -14.78 2.60
C GLY A 40 9.02 -14.40 3.85
N SER A 41 10.34 -14.39 3.72
CA SER A 41 11.27 -13.96 4.77
C SER A 41 11.39 -12.44 4.93
N CYS A 42 10.74 -11.63 4.07
CA CYS A 42 10.83 -10.16 4.18
C CYS A 42 10.32 -9.67 5.54
N ARG A 43 11.07 -8.74 6.14
CA ARG A 43 10.76 -8.06 7.40
C ARG A 43 10.77 -6.54 7.27
N GLY A 44 10.70 -6.01 6.05
CA GLY A 44 10.82 -4.57 5.79
C GLY A 44 9.83 -3.72 6.59
N CYS A 45 8.56 -4.12 6.67
CA CYS A 45 7.57 -3.39 7.48
C CYS A 45 7.87 -3.46 8.99
N CYS A 46 8.54 -4.51 9.48
CA CYS A 46 8.93 -4.64 10.88
C CYS A 46 10.09 -3.72 11.27
N THR A 47 10.90 -3.26 10.30
CA THR A 47 12.08 -2.41 10.52
C THR A 47 11.87 -0.95 10.10
N SER A 48 10.64 -0.57 9.73
CA SER A 48 10.35 0.71 9.10
C SER A 48 9.47 1.66 9.93
N SER A 49 9.40 1.47 11.25
CA SER A 49 8.73 2.37 12.19
C SER A 49 7.26 2.70 11.84
N TYR A 50 6.54 1.78 11.17
CA TYR A 50 5.12 1.98 10.88
C TYR A 50 4.27 1.74 12.11
N PHE A 51 3.43 2.69 12.50
CA PHE A 51 2.43 2.51 13.54
C PHE A 51 1.55 1.29 13.25
N ILE A 52 1.64 0.28 14.13
CA ILE A 52 0.91 -0.97 14.00
C ILE A 52 -0.34 -0.88 14.88
N HIS A 53 -1.46 -0.58 14.25
CA HIS A 53 -2.76 -0.53 14.91
C HIS A 53 -3.26 -1.95 15.19
N VAL A 54 -3.59 -2.21 16.45
CA VAL A 54 -4.24 -3.43 16.91
C VAL A 54 -5.72 -3.12 17.08
N ARG A 55 -6.57 -3.85 16.34
CA ARG A 55 -8.02 -3.74 16.41
C ARG A 55 -8.53 -4.47 17.66
N PRO A 56 -9.68 -4.05 18.23
CA PRO A 56 -10.32 -4.81 19.31
C PRO A 56 -10.57 -6.29 18.96
N SER A 57 -10.80 -6.59 17.68
CA SER A 57 -11.04 -7.94 17.17
C SER A 57 -9.79 -8.80 16.98
N ASP A 58 -8.58 -8.25 17.14
CA ASP A 58 -7.31 -8.99 17.01
C ASP A 58 -7.03 -9.86 18.28
N LEU A 59 -8.01 -10.66 18.72
CA LEU A 59 -7.99 -11.36 20.01
C LEU A 59 -6.78 -12.27 20.20
N LYS A 60 -6.37 -13.00 19.15
CA LYS A 60 -5.17 -13.86 19.17
C LYS A 60 -3.89 -13.04 19.41
N THR A 61 -3.77 -11.89 18.75
CA THR A 61 -2.65 -10.96 18.94
C THR A 61 -2.65 -10.40 20.35
N ILE A 62 -3.81 -9.94 20.82
CA ILE A 62 -3.95 -9.33 22.16
C ILE A 62 -3.53 -10.31 23.25
N GLY A 63 -3.83 -11.61 23.10
CA GLY A 63 -3.37 -12.66 24.01
C GLY A 63 -1.87 -12.97 23.93
N ALA A 64 -1.23 -12.76 22.77
CA ALA A 64 0.17 -13.10 22.54
C ALA A 64 1.16 -11.94 22.80
N VAL A 65 0.70 -10.69 22.78
CA VAL A 65 1.55 -9.50 22.94
C VAL A 65 1.63 -9.10 24.43
N PRO A 66 2.84 -8.90 24.99
CA PRO A 66 2.99 -8.34 26.33
C PRO A 66 2.26 -7.00 26.48
N LYS A 67 1.44 -6.85 27.53
CA LYS A 67 0.63 -5.65 27.75
C LYS A 67 1.46 -4.36 27.81
N SER A 68 2.71 -4.43 28.28
CA SER A 68 3.64 -3.30 28.34
C SER A 68 4.04 -2.75 26.96
N LEU A 69 3.85 -3.54 25.89
CA LEU A 69 4.10 -3.12 24.51
C LEU A 69 2.86 -2.54 23.81
N LEU A 70 1.71 -2.54 24.49
CA LEU A 70 0.46 -2.03 23.96
C LEU A 70 0.09 -0.71 24.64
N THR A 71 -0.08 0.33 23.84
CA THR A 71 -0.60 1.63 24.31
C THR A 71 -1.94 1.94 23.63
N ALA A 72 -2.75 2.82 24.22
CA ALA A 72 -3.96 3.30 23.57
C ALA A 72 -3.59 4.01 22.25
N ALA A 73 -4.37 3.80 21.18
CA ALA A 73 -4.17 4.47 19.91
C ALA A 73 -4.87 5.84 19.92
N PRO A 74 -4.14 6.97 19.99
CA PRO A 74 -4.77 8.29 20.03
C PRO A 74 -5.55 8.57 18.75
N GLY A 75 -6.75 9.15 18.88
CA GLY A 75 -7.59 9.52 17.73
C GLY A 75 -8.36 8.37 17.06
N LEU A 76 -8.22 7.13 17.55
CA LEU A 76 -9.04 5.99 17.09
C LEU A 76 -10.13 5.64 18.11
N PRO A 77 -11.19 4.90 17.68
CA PRO A 77 -12.24 4.43 18.57
C PRO A 77 -11.70 3.65 19.78
N GLN A 78 -12.49 3.63 20.84
CA GLN A 78 -12.14 2.91 22.07
C GLN A 78 -11.77 1.44 21.79
N GLY A 79 -10.72 0.97 22.46
CA GLY A 79 -10.23 -0.41 22.35
C GLY A 79 -9.15 -0.61 21.29
N TYR A 80 -8.94 0.34 20.38
CA TYR A 80 -7.78 0.33 19.49
C TYR A 80 -6.49 0.57 20.28
N LYS A 81 -5.45 -0.18 19.92
CA LYS A 81 -4.13 -0.06 20.54
C LYS A 81 -3.04 0.11 19.48
N LEU A 82 -1.86 0.54 19.92
CA LEU A 82 -0.64 0.56 19.12
C LEU A 82 0.37 -0.39 19.74
N ILE A 83 1.11 -1.11 18.88
CA ILE A 83 2.34 -1.79 19.29
C ILE A 83 3.49 -0.78 19.26
N GLY A 84 4.27 -0.75 20.35
CA GLY A 84 5.46 0.11 20.45
C GLY A 84 6.62 -0.27 19.53
N PHE A 85 7.58 0.63 19.40
CA PHE A 85 8.87 0.39 18.74
C PHE A 85 10.01 0.34 19.74
N THR A 86 11.10 -0.32 19.33
CA THR A 86 12.41 -0.20 19.97
C THR A 86 13.00 1.20 19.73
N SER A 87 14.07 1.56 20.45
CA SER A 87 14.82 2.80 20.23
C SER A 87 15.36 2.95 18.80
N ASN A 88 15.55 1.84 18.09
CA ASN A 88 16.03 1.82 16.71
C ASN A 88 14.88 1.89 15.67
N GLY A 89 13.62 2.09 16.12
CA GLY A 89 12.45 2.19 15.23
C GLY A 89 11.87 0.84 14.77
N PHE A 90 12.43 -0.29 15.23
CA PHE A 90 11.89 -1.61 14.89
C PHE A 90 10.66 -1.96 15.72
N CYS A 91 9.74 -2.72 15.14
CA CYS A 91 8.60 -3.28 15.86
C CYS A 91 9.07 -4.01 17.13
N ALA A 92 8.46 -3.73 18.28
CA ALA A 92 8.88 -4.32 19.55
C ALA A 92 8.76 -5.86 19.60
N LEU A 93 7.97 -6.44 18.68
CA LEU A 93 7.77 -7.88 18.48
C LEU A 93 8.79 -8.52 17.54
N LEU A 94 9.71 -7.74 16.95
CA LEU A 94 10.82 -8.27 16.18
C LEU A 94 11.93 -8.73 17.15
N LYS A 95 12.12 -10.05 17.27
CA LYS A 95 13.13 -10.68 18.14
C LYS A 95 14.05 -11.54 17.28
N ASN A 96 15.36 -11.33 17.41
CA ASN A 96 16.39 -12.07 16.65
C ASN A 96 16.14 -12.09 15.12
N GLY A 97 15.58 -11.00 14.58
CA GLY A 97 15.26 -10.90 13.14
C GLY A 97 13.89 -11.44 12.74
N ASP A 98 13.13 -12.05 13.64
CA ASP A 98 11.81 -12.64 13.34
C ASP A 98 10.68 -12.10 14.21
N CYS A 99 9.46 -12.18 13.66
CA CYS A 99 8.27 -11.78 14.39
C CYS A 99 7.93 -12.84 15.44
N SER A 100 7.97 -12.46 16.73
CA SER A 100 7.69 -13.37 17.84
C SER A 100 6.23 -13.87 17.88
N ILE A 101 5.34 -13.29 17.08
CA ILE A 101 3.92 -13.65 16.96
C ILE A 101 3.52 -13.97 15.52
N TYR A 102 4.44 -14.45 14.67
CA TYR A 102 4.21 -14.54 13.21
C TYR A 102 2.90 -15.25 12.80
N SER A 103 2.58 -16.37 13.46
CA SER A 103 1.34 -17.14 13.23
C SER A 103 0.09 -16.39 13.70
N SER A 104 0.23 -15.59 14.75
CA SER A 104 -0.83 -14.77 15.37
C SER A 104 -0.74 -13.30 14.95
N ARG A 105 -0.16 -12.98 13.78
CA ARG A 105 -0.08 -11.60 13.29
C ARG A 105 -1.48 -10.99 13.21
N LEU A 106 -1.60 -9.76 13.70
CA LEU A 106 -2.80 -8.93 13.60
C LEU A 106 -3.15 -8.57 12.16
N GLN A 107 -4.40 -8.15 11.97
CA GLN A 107 -4.93 -7.86 10.64
C GLN A 107 -4.13 -6.74 9.94
N THR A 108 -3.74 -5.66 10.63
CA THR A 108 -2.94 -4.57 10.02
C THR A 108 -1.59 -5.05 9.45
N CYS A 109 -0.97 -6.08 10.05
CA CYS A 109 0.27 -6.66 9.51
C CYS A 109 0.01 -7.56 8.28
N ARG A 110 -1.20 -8.11 8.15
CA ARG A 110 -1.61 -8.95 7.01
C ARG A 110 -2.05 -8.08 5.84
N ASP A 111 -2.81 -7.02 6.15
CA ASP A 111 -3.35 -6.06 5.20
C ASP A 111 -2.28 -5.20 4.50
N TYR A 112 -1.07 -5.12 5.07
CA TYR A 112 0.00 -4.30 4.52
C TYR A 112 0.58 -4.91 3.24
N ASP A 113 0.05 -4.46 2.09
CA ASP A 113 0.52 -4.86 0.77
C ASP A 113 1.45 -3.81 0.15
N CYS A 114 2.76 -4.01 0.26
CA CYS A 114 3.75 -3.13 -0.35
C CYS A 114 3.78 -3.20 -1.89
N ARG A 115 3.12 -4.17 -2.53
CA ARG A 115 3.03 -4.23 -4.00
C ARG A 115 2.27 -3.03 -4.57
N VAL A 116 1.48 -2.31 -3.77
CA VAL A 116 0.83 -1.05 -4.19
C VAL A 116 1.85 -0.02 -4.67
N PHE A 117 3.05 0.02 -4.08
CA PHE A 117 4.11 0.93 -4.48
C PHE A 117 4.74 0.51 -5.81
N THR A 118 4.95 -0.80 -6.01
CA THR A 118 5.40 -1.37 -7.29
C THR A 118 4.39 -1.07 -8.40
N ALA A 119 3.09 -1.28 -8.12
CA ALA A 119 2.01 -1.00 -9.06
C ALA A 119 1.93 0.49 -9.44
N ALA A 120 2.14 1.38 -8.47
CA ALA A 120 2.20 2.81 -8.69
C ALA A 120 3.52 3.32 -9.28
N GLY A 121 4.57 2.48 -9.32
CA GLY A 121 5.90 2.86 -9.79
C GLY A 121 6.59 3.89 -8.90
N ILE A 122 6.34 3.86 -7.59
CA ILE A 122 6.93 4.79 -6.61
C ILE A 122 7.56 4.02 -5.44
N ASN A 123 8.42 4.69 -4.68
CA ASN A 123 8.96 4.15 -3.43
C ASN A 123 7.99 4.35 -2.26
N ALA A 124 8.08 3.50 -1.23
CA ALA A 124 7.27 3.58 -0.02
C ALA A 124 7.61 4.77 0.89
N GLY A 125 8.75 5.42 0.65
CA GLY A 125 9.25 6.56 1.41
C GLY A 125 10.76 6.78 1.21
N GLY A 126 11.37 7.52 2.13
CA GLY A 126 12.80 7.85 2.12
C GLY A 126 13.69 6.73 2.64
N ALA A 127 14.87 7.11 3.15
CA ALA A 127 15.87 6.16 3.65
C ALA A 127 15.36 5.30 4.83
N ASP A 128 14.42 5.82 5.62
CA ASP A 128 13.74 5.11 6.71
C ASP A 128 12.83 3.96 6.23
N LYS A 129 12.56 3.90 4.93
CA LYS A 129 11.80 2.84 4.25
C LYS A 129 12.66 1.98 3.33
N ALA A 130 14.00 2.04 3.45
CA ALA A 130 14.93 1.34 2.55
C ALA A 130 14.64 -0.16 2.39
N ALA A 131 14.36 -0.87 3.49
CA ALA A 131 14.06 -2.30 3.44
C ALA A 131 12.76 -2.62 2.67
N ILE A 132 11.76 -1.75 2.75
CA ILE A 132 10.54 -1.88 1.95
C ILE A 132 10.82 -1.53 0.50
N ASN A 133 11.56 -0.43 0.26
CA ASN A 133 11.91 0.01 -1.09
C ASN A 133 12.70 -1.06 -1.85
N GLN A 134 13.58 -1.79 -1.17
CA GLN A 134 14.25 -2.96 -1.74
C GLN A 134 13.21 -4.00 -2.22
N ARG A 135 12.28 -4.42 -1.35
CA ARG A 135 11.23 -5.36 -1.74
C ARG A 135 10.32 -4.82 -2.84
N VAL A 136 10.01 -3.53 -2.84
CA VAL A 136 9.22 -2.87 -3.89
C VAL A 136 9.90 -2.97 -5.27
N GLN A 137 11.23 -2.92 -5.32
CA GLN A 137 12.02 -3.07 -6.54
C GLN A 137 12.16 -4.54 -7.00
N GLU A 138 12.06 -5.48 -6.07
CA GLU A 138 12.13 -6.92 -6.36
C GLU A 138 10.83 -7.48 -6.94
N TRP A 139 9.67 -6.89 -6.58
CA TRP A 139 8.37 -7.37 -7.05
C TRP A 139 8.21 -7.30 -8.57
N GLN A 140 7.77 -8.41 -9.16
CA GLN A 140 7.40 -8.48 -10.57
C GLN A 140 6.01 -9.06 -10.76
N PHE A 141 5.13 -8.29 -11.41
CA PHE A 141 3.81 -8.77 -11.79
C PHE A 141 3.87 -9.51 -13.13
N SER A 142 3.13 -10.62 -13.20
CA SER A 142 2.77 -11.23 -14.48
C SER A 142 1.48 -10.64 -15.03
N TYR A 143 1.24 -10.81 -16.33
CA TYR A 143 0.05 -10.28 -17.02
C TYR A 143 -0.57 -11.40 -17.85
N ALA A 144 -1.80 -11.78 -17.52
CA ALA A 144 -2.58 -12.69 -18.35
C ALA A 144 -2.98 -12.06 -19.69
N THR A 145 -3.20 -10.74 -19.72
CA THR A 145 -3.67 -10.02 -20.92
C THR A 145 -2.90 -8.73 -21.19
N GLY A 146 -2.96 -8.26 -22.44
CA GLY A 146 -2.47 -6.92 -22.79
C GLY A 146 -3.26 -5.79 -22.11
N GLN A 147 -4.52 -6.03 -21.75
CA GLN A 147 -5.34 -5.08 -21.00
C GLN A 147 -4.81 -4.88 -19.57
N ASP A 148 -4.37 -5.94 -18.91
CA ASP A 148 -3.75 -5.85 -17.57
C ASP A 148 -2.51 -4.94 -17.59
N GLN A 149 -1.70 -5.05 -18.65
CA GLN A 149 -0.54 -4.19 -18.84
C GLN A 149 -0.93 -2.73 -19.07
N GLN A 150 -1.99 -2.47 -19.86
CA GLN A 150 -2.53 -1.12 -20.06
C GLN A 150 -3.04 -0.52 -18.75
N ILE A 151 -3.76 -1.29 -17.94
CA ILE A 151 -4.26 -0.88 -16.63
C ILE A 151 -3.10 -0.55 -15.68
N HIS A 152 -2.08 -1.40 -15.60
CA HIS A 152 -0.90 -1.12 -14.77
C HIS A 152 -0.20 0.18 -15.21
N ASN A 153 -0.05 0.39 -16.53
CA ASN A 153 0.50 1.65 -17.04
C ASN A 153 -0.38 2.85 -16.68
N ALA A 154 -1.71 2.71 -16.66
CA ALA A 154 -2.62 3.76 -16.22
C ALA A 154 -2.44 4.11 -14.73
N ILE A 155 -2.23 3.12 -13.86
CA ILE A 155 -1.91 3.36 -12.44
C ILE A 155 -0.61 4.16 -12.30
N LYS A 156 0.45 3.80 -13.02
CA LYS A 156 1.72 4.54 -13.01
C LYS A 156 1.56 5.98 -13.52
N LYS A 157 0.78 6.18 -14.57
CA LYS A 157 0.44 7.52 -15.08
C LYS A 157 -0.32 8.34 -14.04
N ALA A 158 -1.30 7.74 -13.37
CA ALA A 158 -2.06 8.38 -12.29
C ALA A 158 -1.15 8.82 -11.14
N ALA A 159 -0.28 7.94 -10.65
CA ALA A 159 0.68 8.25 -9.60
C ALA A 159 1.63 9.38 -10.02
N SER A 160 2.21 9.30 -11.22
CA SER A 160 3.09 10.37 -11.74
C SER A 160 2.34 11.70 -11.88
N PHE A 161 1.08 11.68 -12.28
CA PHE A 161 0.27 12.89 -12.41
C PHE A 161 0.06 13.56 -11.06
N ILE A 162 -0.38 12.79 -10.05
CA ILE A 162 -0.62 13.27 -8.67
C ILE A 162 0.65 13.92 -8.10
N VAL A 163 1.82 13.31 -8.33
CA VAL A 163 3.11 13.84 -7.85
C VAL A 163 3.49 15.14 -8.54
N LYS A 164 3.37 15.21 -9.88
CA LYS A 164 3.85 16.34 -10.67
C LYS A 164 2.90 17.54 -10.69
N ASN A 165 1.60 17.30 -10.54
CA ASN A 165 0.56 18.31 -10.74
C ASN A 165 -0.20 18.67 -9.45
N ARG A 166 0.48 18.69 -8.30
CA ARG A 166 -0.16 18.99 -7.00
C ARG A 166 -0.93 20.30 -7.00
N ALA A 167 -0.40 21.33 -7.66
CA ALA A 167 -1.03 22.64 -7.77
C ALA A 167 -2.34 22.63 -8.58
N ALA A 168 -2.58 21.61 -9.40
CA ALA A 168 -3.81 21.47 -10.17
C ALA A 168 -5.00 20.99 -9.32
N PHE A 169 -4.74 20.38 -8.16
CA PHE A 169 -5.80 19.99 -7.23
C PHE A 169 -6.35 21.24 -6.51
N PRO A 170 -7.67 21.31 -6.25
CA PRO A 170 -8.28 22.46 -5.58
C PRO A 170 -7.58 22.81 -4.26
N GLY A 171 -7.10 24.05 -4.17
CA GLY A 171 -6.33 24.55 -3.01
C GLY A 171 -4.96 23.87 -2.82
N GLY A 172 -4.41 23.23 -3.85
CA GLY A 172 -3.14 22.48 -3.79
C GLY A 172 -3.20 21.21 -2.95
N ARG A 173 -4.39 20.72 -2.60
CA ARG A 173 -4.61 19.62 -1.65
C ARG A 173 -4.54 18.25 -2.32
N ALA A 174 -3.39 17.92 -2.87
CA ALA A 174 -3.07 16.57 -3.34
C ALA A 174 -2.42 15.73 -2.22
N PRO A 175 -2.57 14.39 -2.22
CA PRO A 175 -1.87 13.55 -1.25
C PRO A 175 -0.36 13.69 -1.40
N VAL A 176 0.33 13.71 -0.26
CA VAL A 176 1.80 13.86 -0.19
C VAL A 176 2.50 12.59 0.27
N ALA A 177 1.83 11.78 1.10
CA ALA A 177 2.38 10.52 1.57
C ALA A 177 2.37 9.48 0.44
N PRO A 178 3.45 8.69 0.26
CA PRO A 178 3.51 7.70 -0.80
C PRO A 178 2.36 6.68 -0.78
N SER A 179 1.92 6.27 0.42
CA SER A 179 0.78 5.36 0.58
C SER A 179 -0.49 5.95 -0.03
N ASP A 180 -0.76 7.21 0.27
CA ASP A 180 -1.98 7.90 -0.17
C ASP A 180 -1.94 8.13 -1.68
N ILE A 181 -0.76 8.43 -2.22
CA ILE A 181 -0.55 8.56 -3.67
C ILE A 181 -0.79 7.22 -4.37
N ALA A 182 -0.19 6.12 -3.89
CA ALA A 182 -0.35 4.80 -4.49
C ALA A 182 -1.81 4.32 -4.43
N VAL A 183 -2.44 4.44 -3.25
CA VAL A 183 -3.84 4.06 -3.05
C VAL A 183 -4.76 4.88 -3.96
N LEU A 184 -4.59 6.21 -4.02
CA LEU A 184 -5.40 7.06 -4.89
C LEU A 184 -5.19 6.69 -6.36
N ALA A 185 -3.95 6.53 -6.80
CA ALA A 185 -3.63 6.15 -8.18
C ALA A 185 -4.30 4.83 -8.59
N ILE A 186 -4.28 3.82 -7.71
CA ILE A 186 -4.94 2.53 -7.93
C ILE A 186 -6.47 2.70 -7.99
N LYS A 187 -7.08 3.51 -7.12
CA LYS A 187 -8.53 3.73 -7.12
C LYS A 187 -9.02 4.43 -8.40
N VAL A 188 -8.25 5.36 -8.93
CA VAL A 188 -8.69 6.29 -10.00
C VAL A 188 -8.08 6.00 -11.37
N HIS A 189 -7.35 4.89 -11.53
CA HIS A 189 -6.61 4.57 -12.76
C HIS A 189 -7.49 4.57 -14.02
N GLY A 190 -8.79 4.30 -13.89
CA GLY A 190 -9.76 4.36 -14.99
C GLY A 190 -9.79 5.72 -15.70
N VAL A 191 -9.52 6.82 -14.99
CA VAL A 191 -9.36 8.16 -15.59
C VAL A 191 -8.28 8.14 -16.68
N PHE A 192 -7.17 7.42 -16.46
CA PHE A 192 -6.02 7.36 -17.36
C PHE A 192 -6.14 6.30 -18.47
N LEU A 193 -7.30 5.62 -18.57
CA LEU A 193 -7.65 4.73 -19.67
C LEU A 193 -8.49 5.43 -20.74
N LEU A 194 -9.05 6.60 -20.44
CA LEU A 194 -9.91 7.35 -21.35
C LEU A 194 -9.11 7.99 -22.50
N PRO A 195 -9.54 7.84 -23.78
CA PRO A 195 -8.85 8.40 -24.94
C PRO A 195 -8.65 9.93 -24.87
N GLU A 196 -9.64 10.64 -24.33
CA GLU A 196 -9.67 12.11 -24.23
C GLU A 196 -8.67 12.73 -23.25
N MET A 197 -7.99 11.90 -22.44
CA MET A 197 -7.00 12.36 -21.46
C MET A 197 -5.85 13.18 -22.06
N GLY A 198 -5.46 12.90 -23.31
CA GLY A 198 -4.37 13.60 -23.97
C GLY A 198 -4.64 15.07 -24.27
N SER A 199 -5.91 15.48 -24.27
CA SER A 199 -6.36 16.85 -24.57
C SER A 199 -6.75 17.68 -23.35
N GLN A 200 -6.84 17.07 -22.17
CA GLN A 200 -7.30 17.74 -20.96
C GLN A 200 -6.18 18.53 -20.27
N THR A 201 -6.56 19.66 -19.67
CA THR A 201 -5.68 20.43 -18.79
C THR A 201 -5.42 19.67 -17.48
N PRO A 202 -4.32 19.98 -16.75
CA PRO A 202 -4.07 19.38 -15.44
C PRO A 202 -5.22 19.59 -14.44
N SER A 203 -5.90 20.73 -14.47
CA SER A 203 -7.03 20.99 -13.56
C SER A 203 -8.22 20.07 -13.86
N GLU A 204 -8.57 19.86 -15.13
CA GLU A 204 -9.64 18.94 -15.52
C GLU A 204 -9.34 17.49 -15.14
N ILE A 205 -8.08 17.06 -15.30
CA ILE A 205 -7.64 15.72 -14.88
C ILE A 205 -7.73 15.60 -13.35
N ALA A 206 -7.32 16.61 -12.59
CA ALA A 206 -7.42 16.61 -11.14
C ALA A 206 -8.89 16.52 -10.67
N GLU A 207 -9.81 17.23 -11.34
CA GLU A 207 -11.24 17.13 -11.07
C GLU A 207 -11.80 15.73 -11.39
N ALA A 208 -11.38 15.12 -12.49
CA ALA A 208 -11.76 13.75 -12.84
C ALA A 208 -11.26 12.73 -11.80
N ILE A 209 -10.03 12.89 -11.30
CA ILE A 209 -9.48 12.08 -10.20
C ILE A 209 -10.33 12.22 -8.94
N ILE A 210 -10.71 13.45 -8.57
CA ILE A 210 -11.53 13.70 -7.38
C ILE A 210 -12.91 13.04 -7.51
N ARG A 211 -13.53 13.17 -8.68
CA ARG A 211 -14.83 12.53 -8.98
C ARG A 211 -14.73 11.01 -8.88
N ALA A 212 -13.77 10.40 -9.57
CA ALA A 212 -13.55 8.96 -9.54
C ALA A 212 -13.23 8.44 -8.12
N SER A 213 -12.46 9.22 -7.33
CA SER A 213 -12.19 8.88 -5.94
C SER A 213 -13.46 8.89 -5.09
N ARG A 214 -14.36 9.87 -5.28
CA ARG A 214 -15.64 9.94 -4.55
C ARG A 214 -16.57 8.78 -4.93
N GLU A 215 -16.64 8.44 -6.21
CA GLU A 215 -17.41 7.29 -6.70
C GLU A 215 -16.88 5.97 -6.09
N PHE A 216 -15.56 5.80 -6.03
CA PHE A 216 -14.95 4.65 -5.36
C PHE A 216 -15.35 4.57 -3.89
N GLU A 217 -15.26 5.67 -3.14
CA GLU A 217 -15.66 5.71 -1.73
C GLU A 217 -17.17 5.47 -1.52
N ALA A 218 -18.02 5.92 -2.44
CA ALA A 218 -19.45 5.65 -2.38
C ALA A 218 -19.77 4.15 -2.51
N SER A 219 -19.02 3.42 -3.36
CA SER A 219 -19.16 1.96 -3.51
C SER A 219 -18.75 1.17 -2.25
N ARG A 220 -17.97 1.77 -1.36
CA ARG A 220 -17.58 1.14 -0.08
C ARG A 220 -18.77 1.00 0.88
N SER A 221 -19.67 1.97 0.86
CA SER A 221 -20.80 2.03 1.80
C SER A 221 -21.92 1.06 1.47
N THR A 222 -22.04 0.62 0.21
CA THR A 222 -23.08 -0.32 -0.24
C THR A 222 -22.74 -1.77 0.13
N ASP A 223 -21.46 -2.16 0.05
CA ASP A 223 -21.01 -3.53 0.35
C ASP A 223 -20.92 -3.83 1.86
N GLY A 224 -20.92 -2.80 2.72
CA GLY A 224 -20.85 -2.95 4.19
C GLY A 224 -22.19 -3.23 4.89
N THR A 225 -23.31 -3.27 4.15
CA THR A 225 -24.66 -3.37 4.71
C THR A 225 -25.23 -4.80 4.76
N GLU A 226 -24.55 -5.79 4.19
CA GLU A 226 -24.96 -7.20 4.28
C GLU A 226 -24.05 -7.98 5.24
N LYS A 227 -24.35 -7.88 6.54
CA LYS A 227 -24.21 -8.92 7.57
C LYS A 227 -24.59 -8.33 8.93
N GLN A 228 -25.89 -8.35 9.20
CA GLN A 228 -26.42 -8.45 10.58
C GLN A 228 -26.50 -9.92 10.95
#